data_AF-A0A6L9ZH78-F1
#
_entry.id   AF-A0A6L9ZH78-F1
#
_cell.length_a   1.000
_cell.length_b   1.000
_cell.length_c   1.000
_cell.angle_alpha   90.00
_cell.angle_beta   90.00
_cell.angle_gamma   90.00
#
_symmetry.space_group_name_H-M   'P 1'
#
loop_
_entity.id
_entity.type
_entity.pdbx_description
1 polymer ?
#
loop_
_entity_poly.entity_id
_entity_poly.type
_entity_poly.pdbx_seq_one_letter_code
_entity_poly.pdbx_strand_id
1 'polypeptide(L)'
;MLDQILNSPFNVGLEAPVVLLILVALEALLSADNAIALAAISQGLETKQLQRHALNLGLAVAYVLRITLILTATWVVQFWQFELLGAAYLLWLVFEYFRSDQDEEDHHHGPKFTSLWQAIPIIAVTDLAFSLDSVTTAIAISDQTWLVIAGGTIGVIALRFMAGLFMRWLKEYVYLEDAGYITVGFVGLRLLVRAIKPELVPPEWLMVAAIALVFMWGFSEKSKTPDLESIAVENEAQPALRTDQRAKEASR
;
A
#
# COMPACT_ATOMS: atom_id res chain seq x y z
N MET A 1 1.90 -17.53 -46.23
CA MET A 1 1.84 -16.08 -45.89
C MET A 1 0.77 -15.76 -44.85
N LEU A 2 -0.25 -16.61 -44.66
CA LEU A 2 -1.19 -16.52 -43.52
C LEU A 2 -0.60 -17.09 -42.21
N ASP A 3 0.40 -17.94 -42.30
CA ASP A 3 1.04 -18.59 -41.14
C ASP A 3 1.94 -17.63 -40.33
N GLN A 4 2.34 -16.50 -40.91
CA GLN A 4 3.03 -15.40 -40.21
C GLN A 4 2.06 -14.45 -39.50
N ILE A 5 0.79 -14.39 -39.92
CA ILE A 5 -0.26 -13.62 -39.25
C ILE A 5 -0.83 -14.40 -38.06
N LEU A 6 -0.89 -15.74 -38.17
CA LEU A 6 -1.27 -16.66 -37.09
C LEU A 6 -0.19 -16.84 -36.00
N ASN A 7 1.08 -16.55 -36.29
CA ASN A 7 2.19 -16.51 -35.32
C ASN A 7 2.47 -15.10 -34.76
N SER A 8 1.48 -14.19 -34.84
CA SER A 8 1.62 -12.88 -34.21
C SER A 8 1.64 -13.04 -32.68
N PRO A 9 2.48 -12.29 -31.93
CA PRO A 9 2.41 -12.22 -30.46
C PRO A 9 1.03 -11.73 -29.95
N PHE A 10 0.13 -11.35 -30.87
CA PHE A 10 -1.29 -11.07 -30.65
C PHE A 10 -2.15 -12.25 -31.13
N ASN A 11 -1.97 -13.45 -30.61
CA ASN A 11 -2.98 -14.49 -30.78
C ASN A 11 -4.20 -14.12 -29.91
N VAL A 12 -5.07 -13.26 -30.44
CA VAL A 12 -6.28 -12.74 -29.78
C VAL A 12 -7.40 -13.80 -29.81
N GLY A 13 -7.06 -15.02 -29.38
CA GLY A 13 -8.06 -16.04 -29.06
C GLY A 13 -8.83 -15.64 -27.80
N LEU A 14 -9.84 -16.43 -27.43
CA LEU A 14 -10.62 -16.22 -26.19
C LEU A 14 -9.75 -16.28 -24.92
N GLU A 15 -8.51 -16.76 -25.02
CA GLU A 15 -7.54 -16.89 -23.93
C GLU A 15 -6.92 -15.54 -23.52
N ALA A 16 -6.56 -14.68 -24.48
CA ALA A 16 -5.85 -13.42 -24.18
C ALA A 16 -6.68 -12.46 -23.30
N PRO A 17 -8.00 -12.26 -23.52
CA PRO A 17 -8.83 -11.45 -22.63
C PRO A 17 -8.97 -12.05 -21.23
N VAL A 18 -9.01 -13.38 -21.11
CA VAL A 18 -9.10 -14.08 -19.82
C VAL A 18 -7.80 -13.92 -19.04
N VAL A 19 -6.66 -14.15 -19.70
CA VAL A 19 -5.34 -13.92 -19.11
C VAL A 19 -5.16 -12.46 -18.72
N LEU A 20 -5.54 -11.52 -19.58
CA LEU A 20 -5.52 -10.09 -19.26
C LEU A 20 -6.37 -9.79 -18.02
N LEU A 21 -7.58 -10.34 -17.93
CA LEU A 21 -8.44 -10.15 -16.77
C LEU A 21 -7.81 -10.73 -15.49
N ILE A 22 -7.18 -11.90 -15.57
CA ILE A 22 -6.45 -12.50 -14.44
C ILE A 22 -5.28 -11.61 -14.04
N LEU A 23 -4.48 -11.11 -14.99
CA LEU A 23 -3.35 -10.22 -14.72
C LEU A 23 -3.81 -8.91 -14.10
N VAL A 24 -4.90 -8.32 -14.59
CA VAL A 24 -5.51 -7.11 -13.98
C VAL A 24 -5.99 -7.41 -12.56
N ALA A 25 -6.68 -8.53 -12.35
CA ALA A 25 -7.20 -8.90 -11.05
C ALA A 25 -6.07 -9.17 -10.04
N LEU A 26 -5.02 -9.86 -10.46
CA LEU A 26 -3.85 -10.13 -9.62
C LEU A 26 -3.06 -8.87 -9.32
N GLU A 27 -2.81 -8.03 -10.32
CA GLU A 27 -2.14 -6.75 -10.09
C GLU A 27 -2.96 -5.89 -9.12
N ALA A 28 -4.29 -5.81 -9.29
CA ALA A 28 -5.14 -5.05 -8.40
C ALA A 28 -5.19 -5.64 -6.98
N LEU A 29 -5.19 -6.96 -6.84
CA LEU A 29 -5.25 -7.65 -5.55
C LEU A 29 -3.92 -7.54 -4.79
N LEU A 30 -2.81 -7.84 -5.45
CA LEU A 30 -1.43 -7.72 -4.94
C LEU A 30 -0.96 -6.27 -4.82
N SER A 31 -1.73 -5.31 -5.34
CA SER A 31 -1.49 -3.89 -5.15
C SER A 31 -2.46 -3.22 -4.17
N ALA A 32 -3.57 -3.84 -3.80
CA ALA A 32 -4.51 -3.20 -2.87
C ALA A 32 -3.89 -2.99 -1.48
N ASP A 33 -3.13 -3.98 -1.01
CA ASP A 33 -2.31 -3.94 0.19
C ASP A 33 -1.19 -2.91 0.10
N ASN A 34 -0.48 -2.85 -1.04
CA ASN A 34 0.56 -1.86 -1.28
C ASN A 34 0.01 -0.42 -1.28
N ALA A 35 -1.23 -0.20 -1.75
CA ALA A 35 -1.82 1.13 -1.76
C ALA A 35 -2.27 1.59 -0.38
N ILE A 36 -2.67 0.68 0.52
CA ILE A 36 -2.96 1.03 1.91
C ILE A 36 -1.66 1.43 2.62
N ALA A 37 -0.58 0.68 2.41
CA ALA A 37 0.74 1.02 2.95
C ALA A 37 1.27 2.35 2.38
N LEU A 38 1.19 2.58 1.08
CA LEU A 38 1.57 3.85 0.45
C LEU A 38 0.68 5.02 0.90
N ALA A 39 -0.62 4.77 1.09
CA ALA A 39 -1.54 5.76 1.62
C ALA A 39 -1.19 6.13 3.06
N ALA A 40 -0.86 5.14 3.91
CA ALA A 40 -0.38 5.35 5.27
C ALA A 40 0.89 6.21 5.30
N ILE A 41 1.92 5.84 4.52
CA ILE A 41 3.16 6.63 4.35
C ILE A 41 2.84 8.07 3.93
N SER A 42 1.91 8.27 2.98
CA SER A 42 1.57 9.60 2.49
C SER A 42 0.79 10.47 3.49
N GLN A 43 0.16 9.90 4.52
CA GLN A 43 -0.55 10.67 5.55
C GLN A 43 0.39 11.49 6.42
N GLY A 44 1.68 11.15 6.47
CA GLY A 44 2.71 11.92 7.18
C GLY A 44 3.04 13.28 6.58
N LEU A 45 2.38 13.70 5.48
CA LEU A 45 2.54 15.02 4.87
C LEU A 45 1.56 16.06 5.45
N GLU A 46 2.06 17.26 5.74
CA GLU A 46 1.33 18.33 6.47
C GLU A 46 0.00 18.78 5.84
N THR A 47 -0.22 18.58 4.53
CA THR A 47 -1.44 19.07 3.86
C THR A 47 -2.03 18.03 2.91
N LYS A 48 -3.36 17.90 2.90
CA LYS A 48 -4.10 17.01 1.97
C LYS A 48 -3.77 17.23 0.48
N GLN A 49 -3.42 18.45 0.09
CA GLN A 49 -3.02 18.77 -1.28
C GLN A 49 -1.62 18.23 -1.61
N LEU A 50 -0.66 18.39 -0.70
CA LEU A 50 0.68 17.80 -0.80
C LEU A 50 0.59 16.28 -0.85
N GLN A 51 -0.21 15.68 0.03
CA GLN A 51 -0.46 14.24 0.02
C GLN A 51 -0.95 13.73 -1.36
N ARG A 52 -1.98 14.37 -1.94
CA ARG A 52 -2.47 13.99 -3.27
C ARG A 52 -1.43 14.20 -4.37
N HIS A 53 -0.62 15.25 -4.28
CA HIS A 53 0.44 15.51 -5.27
C HIS A 53 1.58 14.50 -5.15
N ALA A 54 2.01 14.16 -3.93
CA ALA A 54 2.99 13.12 -3.67
C ALA A 54 2.53 11.78 -4.23
N LEU A 55 1.26 11.41 -3.99
CA LEU A 55 0.70 10.18 -4.54
C LEU A 55 0.62 10.20 -6.06
N ASN A 56 0.23 11.30 -6.69
CA ASN A 56 0.17 11.39 -8.15
C ASN A 56 1.55 11.29 -8.81
N LEU A 57 2.51 12.07 -8.33
CA LEU A 57 3.87 12.09 -8.87
C LEU A 57 4.62 10.81 -8.53
N GLY A 58 4.49 10.35 -7.29
CA GLY A 58 5.03 9.08 -6.82
C GLY A 58 4.51 7.92 -7.65
N LEU A 59 3.20 7.86 -7.93
CA LEU A 59 2.61 6.83 -8.78
C LEU A 59 3.11 6.92 -10.23
N ALA A 60 3.28 8.11 -10.78
CA ALA A 60 3.82 8.27 -12.13
C ALA A 60 5.26 7.74 -12.22
N VAL A 61 6.11 8.06 -11.23
CA VAL A 61 7.48 7.54 -11.12
C VAL A 61 7.46 6.02 -10.93
N ALA A 62 6.66 5.53 -9.99
CA ALA A 62 6.47 4.11 -9.71
C ALA A 62 6.02 3.33 -10.96
N TYR A 63 5.07 3.85 -11.73
CA TYR A 63 4.63 3.25 -12.97
C TYR A 63 5.78 3.12 -13.99
N VAL A 64 6.57 4.17 -14.18
CA VAL A 64 7.75 4.12 -15.07
C VAL A 64 8.75 3.06 -14.59
N LEU A 65 9.00 2.99 -13.28
CA LEU A 65 9.86 1.98 -12.68
C LEU A 65 9.29 0.57 -12.87
N ARG A 66 7.97 0.38 -12.74
CA ARG A 66 7.29 -0.89 -12.96
C ARG A 66 7.37 -1.34 -14.40
N ILE A 67 7.11 -0.46 -15.37
CA ILE A 67 7.30 -0.80 -16.79
C ILE A 67 8.76 -1.17 -17.08
N THR A 68 9.71 -0.42 -16.52
CA THR A 68 11.15 -0.74 -16.63
C THR A 68 11.48 -2.11 -16.04
N LEU A 69 10.89 -2.44 -14.88
CA LEU A 69 11.06 -3.73 -14.22
C LEU A 69 10.45 -4.86 -15.04
N ILE A 70 9.25 -4.71 -15.61
CA ILE A 70 8.61 -5.72 -16.46
C ILE A 70 9.47 -5.99 -17.70
N LEU A 71 9.97 -4.94 -18.36
CA LEU A 71 10.82 -5.08 -19.54
C LEU A 71 12.16 -5.76 -19.24
N THR A 72 12.68 -5.59 -18.02
CA THR A 72 13.93 -6.20 -17.57
C THR A 72 13.73 -7.42 -16.67
N ALA A 73 12.50 -7.91 -16.50
CA ALA A 73 12.14 -8.92 -15.50
C ALA A 73 12.93 -10.22 -15.68
N THR A 74 13.11 -10.68 -16.93
CA THR A 74 13.87 -11.89 -17.24
C THR A 74 15.34 -11.80 -16.82
N TRP A 75 15.90 -10.59 -16.80
CA TRP A 75 17.24 -10.32 -16.28
C TRP A 75 17.22 -10.17 -14.76
N VAL A 76 16.29 -9.38 -14.21
CA VAL A 76 16.19 -9.11 -12.77
C VAL A 76 16.00 -10.39 -11.94
N VAL A 77 15.15 -11.32 -12.40
CA VAL A 77 14.86 -12.60 -11.71
C VAL A 77 16.09 -13.50 -11.58
N GLN A 78 17.14 -13.29 -12.39
CA GLN A 78 18.39 -14.04 -12.25
C GLN A 78 19.24 -13.61 -11.04
N PHE A 79 18.95 -12.45 -10.46
CA PHE A 79 19.70 -11.87 -9.35
C PHE A 79 18.84 -11.87 -8.08
N TRP A 80 19.04 -12.88 -7.24
CA TRP A 80 18.41 -12.99 -5.91
C TRP A 80 18.66 -11.77 -5.02
N GLN A 81 19.69 -10.96 -5.32
CA GLN A 81 20.01 -9.72 -4.62
C GLN A 81 18.88 -8.69 -4.72
N PHE A 82 18.14 -8.61 -5.83
CA PHE A 82 17.01 -7.68 -5.92
C PHE A 82 15.89 -8.10 -4.98
N GLU A 83 15.57 -9.40 -4.93
CA GLU A 83 14.58 -9.95 -3.99
C GLU A 83 15.02 -9.73 -2.53
N LEU A 84 16.29 -9.97 -2.21
CA LEU A 84 16.83 -9.72 -0.87
C LEU A 84 16.75 -8.25 -0.48
N LEU A 85 17.14 -7.33 -1.38
CA LEU A 85 17.09 -5.88 -1.13
C LEU A 85 15.64 -5.41 -0.95
N GLY A 86 14.73 -5.87 -1.80
CA GLY A 86 13.29 -5.59 -1.66
C GLY A 86 12.74 -6.11 -0.34
N ALA A 87 13.04 -7.36 0.01
CA ALA A 87 12.64 -7.97 1.28
C ALA A 87 13.18 -7.20 2.50
N ALA A 88 14.48 -6.90 2.50
CA ALA A 88 15.12 -6.15 3.58
C ALA A 88 14.48 -4.77 3.75
N TYR A 89 14.20 -4.07 2.65
CA TYR A 89 13.52 -2.78 2.66
C TYR A 89 12.10 -2.87 3.24
N LEU A 90 11.28 -3.81 2.76
CA LEU A 90 9.89 -3.96 3.24
C LEU A 90 9.86 -4.36 4.73
N LEU A 91 10.72 -5.28 5.16
CA LEU A 91 10.82 -5.69 6.56
C LEU A 91 11.33 -4.55 7.45
N TRP A 92 12.29 -3.76 6.95
CA TRP A 92 12.73 -2.55 7.65
C TRP A 92 11.60 -1.54 7.79
N LEU A 93 10.81 -1.32 6.74
CA LEU A 93 9.69 -0.39 6.74
C LEU A 93 8.63 -0.78 7.80
N VAL A 94 8.33 -2.08 7.91
CA VAL A 94 7.42 -2.62 8.91
C VAL A 94 7.98 -2.48 10.32
N PHE A 95 9.28 -2.75 10.48
CA PHE A 95 9.94 -2.59 11.77
C PHE A 95 9.96 -1.14 12.24
N GLU A 96 10.24 -0.19 11.33
CA GLU A 96 10.24 1.24 11.63
C GLU A 96 8.84 1.72 12.06
N TYR A 97 7.79 1.24 11.39
CA TYR A 97 6.40 1.54 11.74
C TYR A 97 6.05 1.11 13.17
N PHE A 98 6.18 -0.19 13.48
CA PHE A 98 5.82 -0.72 14.81
C PHE A 98 6.74 -0.26 15.94
N ARG A 99 7.94 0.23 15.61
CA ARG A 99 8.83 0.84 16.59
C ARG A 99 8.42 2.27 16.92
N SER A 100 7.98 3.02 15.93
CA SER A 100 7.57 4.43 16.07
C SER A 100 6.22 4.59 16.76
N ASP A 101 5.40 3.54 16.78
CA ASP A 101 4.09 3.46 17.46
C ASP A 101 4.15 3.59 18.99
N GLN A 102 5.34 3.46 19.61
CA GLN A 102 5.50 3.46 21.07
C GLN A 102 5.79 4.85 21.68
N ASP A 103 6.03 5.88 20.85
CA ASP A 103 6.43 7.24 21.28
C ASP A 103 5.32 8.30 20.96
N GLU A 104 4.37 8.49 21.89
CA GLU A 104 3.45 9.65 22.14
C GLU A 104 2.34 10.12 21.14
N GLU A 105 1.15 10.32 21.73
CA GLU A 105 -0.01 11.24 21.53
C GLU A 105 -0.53 11.71 20.15
N ASP A 106 0.16 11.49 19.04
CA ASP A 106 -0.36 11.83 17.70
C ASP A 106 -0.89 10.58 16.98
N HIS A 107 -2.14 10.61 16.51
CA HIS A 107 -2.83 9.52 15.78
C HIS A 107 -2.25 9.18 14.37
N HIS A 108 -0.96 9.40 14.13
CA HIS A 108 -0.30 9.12 12.85
C HIS A 108 1.02 8.36 13.07
N HIS A 109 0.99 7.05 12.82
CA HIS A 109 2.04 6.09 13.21
C HIS A 109 3.09 5.80 12.11
N GLY A 110 3.15 6.62 11.05
CA GLY A 110 4.09 6.45 9.94
C GLY A 110 5.30 7.40 9.98
N PRO A 111 6.34 7.16 9.13
CA PRO A 111 7.44 8.10 8.96
C PRO A 111 6.92 9.50 8.64
N LYS A 112 7.29 10.50 9.46
CA LYS A 112 6.84 11.89 9.31
C LYS A 112 7.58 12.55 8.13
N PHE A 113 6.83 13.06 7.15
CA PHE A 113 7.39 13.72 5.97
C PHE A 113 7.12 15.21 5.98
N THR A 114 8.18 16.01 6.02
CA THR A 114 8.06 17.48 5.93
C THR A 114 7.98 17.96 4.47
N SER A 115 8.26 17.10 3.47
CA SER A 115 8.29 17.52 2.07
C SER A 115 7.95 16.42 1.07
N LEU A 116 7.33 16.83 -0.06
CA LEU A 116 7.09 15.97 -1.24
C LEU A 116 8.36 15.27 -1.73
N TRP A 117 9.49 15.98 -1.68
CA TRP A 117 10.77 15.48 -2.16
C TRP A 117 11.32 14.34 -1.31
N GLN A 118 10.86 14.19 -0.06
CA GLN A 118 11.18 13.05 0.80
C GLN A 118 10.20 11.89 0.58
N ALA A 119 8.91 12.20 0.39
CA ALA A 119 7.87 11.19 0.23
C ALA A 119 7.94 10.46 -1.13
N ILE A 120 8.21 11.17 -2.24
CA ILE A 120 8.20 10.58 -3.60
C ILE A 120 9.20 9.42 -3.74
N PRO A 121 10.48 9.56 -3.34
CA PRO A 121 11.44 8.46 -3.41
C PRO A 121 11.01 7.24 -2.60
N ILE A 122 10.45 7.44 -1.40
CA ILE A 122 9.99 6.34 -0.54
C ILE A 122 8.81 5.62 -1.19
N ILE A 123 7.83 6.37 -1.71
CA ILE A 123 6.70 5.79 -2.46
C ILE A 123 7.22 4.97 -3.66
N ALA A 124 8.15 5.51 -4.43
CA ALA A 124 8.69 4.86 -5.61
C ALA A 124 9.51 3.59 -5.27
N VAL A 125 10.34 3.62 -4.23
CA VAL A 125 11.14 2.46 -3.78
C VAL A 125 10.24 1.40 -3.16
N THR A 126 9.25 1.79 -2.37
CA THR A 126 8.24 0.87 -1.83
C THR A 126 7.49 0.17 -2.95
N ASP A 127 6.99 0.92 -3.94
CA ASP A 127 6.31 0.32 -5.09
C ASP A 127 7.24 -0.61 -5.88
N LEU A 128 8.52 -0.24 -6.07
CA LEU A 128 9.49 -1.10 -6.74
C LEU A 128 9.71 -2.41 -5.98
N ALA A 129 9.85 -2.37 -4.66
CA ALA A 129 10.01 -3.56 -3.83
C ALA A 129 8.79 -4.49 -3.89
N PHE A 130 7.57 -3.94 -3.85
CA PHE A 130 6.34 -4.71 -4.08
C PHE A 130 6.26 -5.27 -5.50
N SER A 131 6.69 -4.49 -6.49
CA SER A 131 6.65 -4.88 -7.90
C SER A 131 7.53 -6.09 -8.20
N LEU A 132 8.57 -6.36 -7.41
CA LEU A 132 9.40 -7.56 -7.59
C LEU A 132 8.58 -8.85 -7.44
N ASP A 133 7.66 -8.92 -6.48
CA ASP A 133 6.81 -10.10 -6.29
C ASP A 133 5.69 -10.16 -7.35
N SER A 134 5.03 -9.04 -7.60
CA SER A 134 3.89 -8.99 -8.53
C SER A 134 4.31 -9.20 -9.99
N VAL A 135 5.42 -8.59 -10.43
CA VAL A 135 5.95 -8.79 -11.79
C VAL A 135 6.37 -10.23 -11.99
N THR A 136 7.03 -10.83 -10.99
CA THR A 136 7.46 -12.22 -11.13
C THR A 136 6.29 -13.20 -11.15
N THR A 137 5.21 -12.88 -10.43
CA THR A 137 3.94 -13.60 -10.51
C THR A 137 3.30 -13.45 -11.89
N ALA A 138 3.25 -12.23 -12.43
CA ALA A 138 2.65 -11.94 -13.72
C ALA A 138 3.35 -12.65 -14.89
N ILE A 139 4.69 -12.69 -14.90
CA ILE A 139 5.44 -13.43 -15.93
C ILE A 139 5.32 -14.95 -15.79
N ALA A 140 5.03 -15.47 -14.59
CA ALA A 140 4.74 -16.90 -14.40
C ALA A 140 3.37 -17.30 -14.96
N ILE A 141 2.46 -16.33 -15.14
CA ILE A 141 1.11 -16.54 -15.66
C ILE A 141 1.04 -16.34 -17.17
N SER A 142 1.87 -15.44 -17.71
CA SER A 142 1.85 -15.10 -19.13
C SER A 142 3.24 -14.81 -19.66
N ASP A 143 3.66 -15.58 -20.67
CA ASP A 143 4.88 -15.34 -21.44
C ASP A 143 4.77 -14.12 -22.37
N GLN A 144 3.55 -13.63 -22.64
CA GLN A 144 3.32 -12.48 -23.50
C GLN A 144 3.55 -11.18 -22.70
N THR A 145 4.71 -10.56 -22.90
CA THR A 145 5.09 -9.31 -22.20
C THR A 145 4.07 -8.19 -22.39
N TRP A 146 3.42 -8.10 -23.56
CA TRP A 146 2.40 -7.08 -23.80
C TRP A 146 1.15 -7.27 -22.92
N LEU A 147 0.76 -8.52 -22.62
CA LEU A 147 -0.34 -8.82 -21.69
C LEU A 147 0.04 -8.43 -20.27
N VAL A 148 1.28 -8.72 -19.85
CA VAL A 148 1.81 -8.34 -18.53
C VAL A 148 1.86 -6.81 -18.37
N ILE A 149 2.35 -6.10 -19.38
CA ILE A 149 2.37 -4.63 -19.40
C ILE A 149 0.93 -4.10 -19.36
N ALA A 150 0.04 -4.58 -20.23
CA ALA A 150 -1.35 -4.09 -20.28
C ALA A 150 -2.09 -4.36 -18.96
N GLY A 151 -1.94 -5.56 -18.40
CA GLY A 151 -2.52 -5.93 -17.11
C GLY A 151 -1.98 -5.06 -15.97
N GLY A 152 -0.65 -4.89 -15.91
CA GLY A 152 0.03 -4.01 -14.95
C GLY A 152 -0.44 -2.55 -15.07
N THR A 153 -0.51 -2.01 -16.28
CA THR A 153 -0.99 -0.64 -16.52
C THR A 153 -2.44 -0.45 -16.09
N ILE A 154 -3.34 -1.36 -16.47
CA ILE A 154 -4.75 -1.27 -16.09
C ILE A 154 -4.88 -1.41 -14.57
N GLY A 155 -4.13 -2.32 -13.94
CA GLY A 155 -4.09 -2.48 -12.48
C GLY A 155 -3.60 -1.23 -11.76
N VAL A 156 -2.51 -0.59 -12.20
CA VAL A 156 -2.00 0.68 -11.65
C VAL A 156 -3.02 1.82 -11.80
N ILE A 157 -3.69 1.89 -12.95
CA ILE A 157 -4.76 2.89 -13.17
C ILE A 157 -5.92 2.64 -12.21
N ALA A 158 -6.38 1.40 -12.07
CA ALA A 158 -7.43 1.03 -11.11
C ALA A 158 -7.01 1.41 -9.68
N LEU A 159 -5.76 1.11 -9.31
CA LEU A 159 -5.19 1.46 -8.02
C LEU A 159 -5.20 2.97 -7.75
N ARG A 160 -4.90 3.79 -8.77
CA ARG A 160 -4.96 5.24 -8.64
C ARG A 160 -6.35 5.72 -8.22
N PHE A 161 -7.40 5.14 -8.78
CA PHE A 161 -8.78 5.48 -8.42
C PHE A 161 -9.11 4.98 -7.01
N MET A 162 -8.61 3.79 -6.63
CA MET A 162 -8.81 3.20 -5.31
C MET A 162 -8.02 3.89 -4.19
N ALA A 163 -6.88 4.50 -4.46
CA ALA A 163 -6.07 5.21 -3.45
C ALA A 163 -6.87 6.30 -2.71
N GLY A 164 -7.79 6.97 -3.41
CA GLY A 164 -8.71 7.94 -2.82
C GLY A 164 -9.69 7.32 -1.82
N LEU A 165 -10.10 6.08 -2.06
CA LEU A 165 -10.98 5.30 -1.20
C LEU A 165 -10.22 4.78 0.02
N PHE A 166 -9.03 4.21 -0.19
CA PHE A 166 -8.16 3.75 0.90
C PHE A 166 -7.80 4.86 1.89
N MET A 167 -7.49 6.07 1.39
CA MET A 167 -7.26 7.24 2.26
C MET A 167 -8.48 7.62 3.11
N ARG A 168 -9.70 7.31 2.68
CA ARG A 168 -10.91 7.55 3.48
C ARG A 168 -11.07 6.44 4.51
N TRP A 169 -10.89 5.20 4.10
CA TRP A 169 -10.97 4.05 5.01
C TRP A 169 -9.93 4.10 6.11
N LEU A 170 -8.69 4.52 5.83
CA LEU A 170 -7.65 4.71 6.84
C LEU A 170 -8.04 5.73 7.94
N LYS A 171 -8.98 6.64 7.66
CA LYS A 171 -9.50 7.60 8.65
C LYS A 171 -10.72 7.08 9.38
N GLU A 172 -11.44 6.17 8.75
CA GLU A 172 -12.67 5.59 9.29
C GLU A 172 -12.37 4.36 10.15
N TYR A 173 -11.30 3.61 9.88
CA TYR A 173 -10.97 2.36 10.54
C TYR A 173 -9.61 2.46 11.25
N VAL A 174 -9.60 2.12 12.54
CA VAL A 174 -8.43 2.32 13.43
C VAL A 174 -7.29 1.36 13.08
N TYR A 175 -7.60 0.07 12.93
CA TYR A 175 -6.59 -0.97 12.69
C TYR A 175 -6.21 -1.16 11.21
N LEU A 176 -6.76 -0.33 10.31
CA LEU A 176 -6.54 -0.52 8.87
C LEU A 176 -5.10 -0.18 8.46
N GLU A 177 -4.48 0.77 9.17
CA GLU A 177 -3.07 1.11 8.96
C GLU A 177 -2.16 -0.05 9.39
N ASP A 178 -2.37 -0.58 10.59
CA ASP A 178 -1.67 -1.77 11.10
C ASP A 178 -1.82 -2.96 10.16
N ALA A 179 -3.05 -3.22 9.69
CA ALA A 179 -3.33 -4.29 8.73
C ALA A 179 -2.49 -4.11 7.45
N GLY A 180 -2.39 -2.89 6.92
CA GLY A 180 -1.53 -2.57 5.78
C GLY A 180 -0.06 -2.94 6.05
N TYR A 181 0.50 -2.51 7.17
CA TYR A 181 1.91 -2.82 7.51
C TYR A 181 2.15 -4.31 7.81
N ILE A 182 1.20 -5.02 8.41
CA ILE A 182 1.29 -6.49 8.58
C ILE A 182 1.35 -7.17 7.21
N THR A 183 0.53 -6.75 6.25
CA THR A 183 0.54 -7.32 4.88
C THR A 183 1.83 -7.01 4.14
N VAL A 184 2.40 -5.81 4.31
CA VAL A 184 3.77 -5.47 3.84
C VAL A 184 4.79 -6.46 4.41
N GLY A 185 4.67 -6.79 5.70
CA GLY A 185 5.54 -7.76 6.36
C GLY A 185 5.42 -9.16 5.77
N PHE A 186 4.21 -9.59 5.41
CA PHE A 186 3.98 -10.86 4.73
C PHE A 186 4.66 -10.89 3.35
N VAL A 187 4.51 -9.83 2.54
CA VAL A 187 5.19 -9.73 1.23
C VAL A 187 6.71 -9.69 1.40
N GLY A 188 7.22 -8.89 2.34
CA GLY A 188 8.65 -8.82 2.65
C GLY A 188 9.23 -10.18 3.09
N LEU A 189 8.50 -10.92 3.91
CA LEU A 189 8.90 -12.27 4.33
C LEU A 189 8.83 -13.27 3.17
N ARG A 190 7.80 -13.20 2.32
CA ARG A 190 7.68 -14.04 1.12
C ARG A 190 8.87 -13.82 0.18
N LEU A 191 9.21 -12.56 -0.10
CA LEU A 191 10.38 -12.19 -0.90
C LEU A 191 11.69 -12.67 -0.25
N LEU A 192 11.82 -12.59 1.07
CA LEU A 192 12.99 -13.10 1.78
C LEU A 192 13.14 -14.62 1.65
N VAL A 193 12.05 -15.35 1.87
CA VAL A 193 12.03 -16.82 1.73
C VAL A 193 12.40 -17.21 0.31
N ARG A 194 11.85 -16.51 -0.68
CA ARG A 194 12.18 -16.71 -2.10
C ARG A 194 13.65 -16.50 -2.40
N ALA A 195 14.24 -15.43 -1.88
CA ALA A 195 15.66 -15.10 -2.09
C ALA A 195 16.62 -16.15 -1.48
N ILE A 196 16.24 -16.79 -0.37
CA ILE A 196 17.12 -17.74 0.35
C ILE A 196 16.82 -19.19 -0.05
N LYS A 197 15.54 -19.56 -0.10
CA LYS A 197 15.05 -20.93 -0.39
C LYS A 197 13.79 -20.86 -1.28
N PRO A 198 13.96 -20.75 -2.60
CA PRO A 198 12.85 -20.69 -3.56
C PRO A 198 11.85 -21.85 -3.44
N GLU A 199 12.30 -23.02 -2.99
CA GLU A 199 11.48 -24.22 -2.83
C GLU A 199 10.48 -24.15 -1.66
N LEU A 200 10.69 -23.24 -0.71
CA LEU A 200 9.85 -23.10 0.50
C LEU A 200 8.88 -21.91 0.41
N VAL A 201 8.77 -21.27 -0.76
CA VAL A 201 7.89 -20.10 -0.93
C VAL A 201 6.44 -20.54 -0.69
N PRO A 202 5.71 -19.88 0.23
CA PRO A 202 4.32 -20.19 0.48
C PRO A 202 3.47 -20.01 -0.78
N PRO A 203 2.46 -20.86 -1.00
CA PRO A 203 1.53 -20.70 -2.12
C PRO A 203 0.78 -19.36 -2.09
N GLU A 204 0.48 -18.82 -3.26
CA GLU A 204 -0.20 -17.52 -3.40
C GLU A 204 -1.56 -17.47 -2.72
N TRP A 205 -2.36 -18.52 -2.86
CA TRP A 205 -3.69 -18.58 -2.24
C TRP A 205 -3.62 -18.50 -0.71
N LEU A 206 -2.54 -19.01 -0.10
CA LEU A 206 -2.32 -18.94 1.34
C LEU A 206 -1.98 -17.50 1.76
N MET A 207 -1.14 -16.82 0.97
CA MET A 207 -0.82 -15.40 1.19
C MET A 207 -2.07 -14.53 1.06
N VAL A 208 -2.85 -14.72 -0.01
CA VAL A 208 -4.10 -13.99 -0.24
C VAL A 208 -5.10 -14.23 0.89
N ALA A 209 -5.23 -15.48 1.36
CA ALA A 209 -6.10 -15.79 2.51
C ALA A 209 -5.62 -15.11 3.80
N ALA A 210 -4.32 -15.14 4.08
CA ALA A 210 -3.74 -14.46 5.25
C ALA A 210 -3.96 -12.94 5.20
N ILE A 211 -3.72 -12.32 4.05
CA ILE A 211 -3.95 -10.90 3.80
C ILE A 211 -5.44 -10.55 4.00
N ALA A 212 -6.34 -11.37 3.46
CA ALA A 212 -7.78 -11.16 3.62
C ALA A 212 -8.23 -11.23 5.10
N LEU A 213 -7.67 -12.15 5.89
CA LEU A 213 -7.95 -12.24 7.33
C LEU A 213 -7.42 -11.01 8.09
N VAL A 214 -6.22 -10.55 7.76
CA VAL A 214 -5.63 -9.35 8.35
C VAL A 214 -6.47 -8.11 8.02
N PHE A 215 -6.94 -7.97 6.77
CA PHE A 215 -7.84 -6.86 6.43
C PHE A 215 -9.20 -6.98 7.09
N MET A 216 -9.76 -8.19 7.21
CA MET A 216 -11.01 -8.39 7.93
C MET A 216 -10.90 -7.91 9.38
N TRP A 217 -9.75 -8.14 10.02
CA TRP A 217 -9.42 -7.55 11.32
C TRP A 217 -9.19 -6.03 11.24
N GLY A 218 -8.47 -5.54 10.24
CA GLY A 218 -8.24 -4.11 10.02
C GLY A 218 -9.52 -3.27 9.90
N PHE A 219 -10.57 -3.85 9.30
CA PHE A 219 -11.89 -3.23 9.17
C PHE A 219 -12.82 -3.43 10.38
N SER A 220 -12.35 -4.05 11.47
CA SER A 220 -13.22 -4.44 12.59
C SER A 220 -13.71 -3.27 13.46
N GLU A 221 -12.91 -2.21 13.61
CA GLU A 221 -13.23 -1.09 14.51
C GLU A 221 -13.19 0.25 13.78
N LYS A 222 -14.30 0.99 13.90
CA LYS A 222 -14.41 2.35 13.35
C LYS A 222 -13.87 3.38 14.34
N SER A 223 -13.16 4.37 13.82
CA SER A 223 -12.65 5.51 14.59
C SER A 223 -13.80 6.29 15.20
N LYS A 224 -13.80 6.39 16.53
CA LYS A 224 -14.75 7.25 17.26
C LYS A 224 -14.31 8.70 17.03
N THR A 225 -14.96 9.37 16.09
CA THR A 225 -14.91 10.83 16.05
C THR A 225 -15.56 11.31 17.34
N PRO A 226 -14.94 12.18 18.15
CA PRO A 226 -15.62 12.72 19.33
C PRO A 226 -16.88 13.44 18.85
N ASP A 227 -18.05 12.99 19.31
CA ASP A 227 -19.31 13.64 18.98
C ASP A 227 -19.19 15.11 19.36
N LEU A 228 -19.44 16.01 18.42
CA LEU A 228 -19.43 17.46 18.65
C LEU A 228 -20.39 17.85 19.80
N GLU A 229 -21.39 17.02 20.11
CA GLU A 229 -22.25 17.15 21.29
C GLU A 229 -21.51 16.91 22.61
N SER A 230 -20.56 15.97 22.68
CA SER A 230 -19.76 15.72 23.90
C SER A 230 -18.83 16.89 24.23
N ILE A 231 -18.24 17.52 23.20
CA ILE A 231 -17.39 18.71 23.32
C ILE A 231 -18.22 19.95 23.68
N ALA A 232 -19.46 20.04 23.20
CA ALA A 232 -20.38 21.12 23.53
C ALA A 232 -20.86 21.03 25.00
N VAL A 233 -21.24 19.83 25.46
CA VAL A 233 -21.71 19.61 26.84
C VAL A 233 -20.60 19.84 27.87
N GLU A 234 -19.35 19.45 27.57
CA GLU A 234 -18.22 19.68 28.47
C GLU A 234 -17.78 21.15 28.52
N ASN A 235 -17.85 21.88 27.39
CA ASN A 235 -17.60 23.32 27.37
C ASN A 235 -18.71 24.16 28.03
N GLU A 236 -19.96 23.69 28.04
CA GLU A 236 -21.05 24.37 28.75
C GLU A 236 -21.02 24.14 30.27
N ALA A 237 -20.48 23.02 30.75
CA ALA A 237 -20.35 22.73 32.18
C ALA A 237 -19.21 23.49 32.87
N GLN A 238 -18.14 23.85 32.12
CA GLN A 238 -16.97 24.55 32.65
C GLN A 238 -17.17 26.01 33.13
N PRO A 239 -17.99 26.88 32.49
CA PRO A 239 -18.18 28.26 32.96
C PRO A 239 -18.89 28.34 34.33
N ALA A 240 -19.75 27.38 34.68
CA ALA A 240 -20.46 27.36 35.97
C ALA A 240 -19.53 27.04 37.16
N LEU A 241 -18.51 26.19 36.95
CA LEU A 241 -17.51 25.86 37.98
C LEU A 241 -16.50 26.99 38.22
N ARG A 242 -16.15 27.75 37.17
CA ARG A 242 -15.24 28.91 37.28
C ARG A 242 -15.87 30.10 38.01
N THR A 243 -17.19 30.27 37.95
CA THR A 243 -17.89 31.35 38.65
C THR A 243 -17.96 31.09 40.16
N ASP A 244 -18.18 29.84 40.59
CA ASP A 244 -18.21 29.48 42.01
C ASP A 244 -16.82 29.54 42.67
N GLN A 245 -15.76 29.19 41.93
CA GLN A 245 -14.37 29.32 42.42
C GLN A 245 -13.94 30.78 42.57
N ARG A 246 -14.26 31.65 41.60
CA ARG A 246 -13.95 33.09 41.69
C ARG A 246 -14.76 33.79 42.79
N ALA A 247 -16.00 33.37 43.04
CA ALA A 247 -16.81 33.90 44.14
C ALA A 247 -16.24 33.51 45.51
N LYS A 248 -15.72 32.29 45.66
CA LYS A 248 -15.06 31.83 46.89
C LYS A 248 -13.73 32.54 47.14
N GLU A 249 -12.94 32.80 46.11
CA GLU A 249 -11.67 33.52 46.23
C GLU A 249 -11.84 35.01 46.55
N ALA A 250 -12.91 35.66 46.06
CA ALA A 250 -13.20 37.06 46.38
C ALA A 250 -13.77 37.29 47.79
N SER A 251 -14.11 36.20 48.51
CA SER A 251 -14.70 36.24 49.86
C SER A 251 -13.72 35.93 50.99
N ARG A 252 -12.44 35.70 50.67
CA ARG A 252 -11.33 35.50 51.62
C ARG A 252 -10.39 36.70 51.58
#